data_AF-A0A3M4WBT8-F1
#
_entry.id   AF-A0A3M4WBT8-F1
#
_cell.length_a   1.000
_cell.length_b   1.000
_cell.length_c   1.000
_cell.angle_alpha   90.00
_cell.angle_beta   90.00
_cell.angle_gamma   90.00
#
_symmetry.space_group_name_H-M   'P 1'
#
loop_
_entity.id
_entity.type
_entity.pdbx_description
1 polymer ?
#
loop_
_entity_poly.entity_id
_entity_poly.type
_entity_poly.pdbx_seq_one_letter_code
_entity_poly.pdbx_strand_id
1 'polypeptide(L)'
;MGSGTEIRVPANLIEPGCTRITPDMLPLLTIGEEQLEQVVASIPGGAANIQDIYPLAPLQEGILYHYLTAEAGDPYVLQAQYAFDSREHLDIFVQALQS
;
A
#
# COMPACT_ATOMS: atom_id res chain seq x y z
N MET A 1 8.98 -8.00 25.67
CA MET A 1 7.58 -8.26 26.06
C MET A 1 6.72 -7.23 25.34
N GLY A 2 6.47 -7.41 24.04
CA GLY A 2 5.54 -6.56 23.32
C GLY A 2 4.13 -7.07 23.61
N SER A 3 3.35 -6.34 24.40
CA SER A 3 1.92 -6.63 24.50
C SER A 3 1.32 -6.32 23.14
N GLY A 4 1.14 -7.34 22.31
CA GLY A 4 0.32 -7.22 21.12
C GLY A 4 -1.10 -6.93 21.58
N THR A 5 -1.48 -5.66 21.61
CA THR A 5 -2.88 -5.28 21.70
C THR A 5 -3.54 -5.95 20.50
N GLU A 6 -4.44 -6.89 20.75
CA GLU A 6 -5.18 -7.57 19.69
C GLU A 6 -6.06 -6.51 19.02
N ILE A 7 -5.58 -5.95 17.90
CA ILE A 7 -6.30 -4.93 17.16
C ILE A 7 -7.44 -5.65 16.45
N ARG A 8 -8.66 -5.46 16.95
CA ARG A 8 -9.86 -5.96 16.29
C ARG A 8 -10.08 -5.14 15.01
N VAL A 9 -9.69 -5.71 13.88
CA VAL A 9 -9.86 -5.09 12.57
C VAL A 9 -11.35 -5.16 12.19
N PRO A 10 -12.02 -4.02 11.91
CA PRO A 10 -13.37 -3.99 11.36
C PRO A 10 -13.41 -4.69 9.99
N ALA A 11 -14.58 -5.18 9.60
CA ALA A 11 -14.76 -5.69 8.25
C ALA A 11 -14.61 -4.56 7.22
N ASN A 12 -14.04 -4.89 6.06
CA ASN A 12 -14.04 -4.00 4.91
C ASN A 12 -15.49 -3.79 4.43
N LEU A 13 -15.87 -2.53 4.21
CA LEU A 13 -17.20 -2.14 3.75
C LEU A 13 -17.23 -1.81 2.24
N ILE A 14 -16.09 -1.82 1.56
CA ILE A 14 -15.95 -1.61 0.11
C ILE A 14 -16.14 -2.96 -0.60
N GLU A 15 -17.30 -3.11 -1.22
CA GLU A 15 -17.62 -4.31 -2.00
C GLU A 15 -16.93 -4.31 -3.39
N PRO A 16 -16.68 -5.49 -3.98
CA PRO A 16 -16.15 -5.59 -5.34
C PRO A 16 -17.02 -4.82 -6.35
N GLY A 17 -16.39 -3.98 -7.17
CA GLY A 17 -17.09 -3.16 -8.16
C GLY A 17 -17.74 -1.89 -7.60
N CYS A 18 -17.45 -1.52 -6.35
CA CYS A 18 -17.87 -0.25 -5.77
C CYS A 18 -17.40 0.93 -6.64
N THR A 19 -18.34 1.76 -7.10
CA THR A 19 -18.04 2.92 -7.95
C THR A 19 -17.93 4.23 -7.18
N ARG A 20 -18.24 4.22 -5.87
CA ARG A 20 -18.16 5.39 -4.99
C ARG A 20 -17.88 4.96 -3.56
N ILE A 21 -16.75 5.37 -3.03
CA ILE A 21 -16.36 5.16 -1.63
C ILE A 21 -16.77 6.39 -0.82
N THR A 22 -17.24 6.20 0.40
CA THR A 22 -17.54 7.27 1.36
C THR A 22 -16.72 7.11 2.64
N PRO A 23 -16.52 8.18 3.43
CA PRO A 23 -15.78 8.09 4.69
C PRO A 23 -16.32 7.04 5.67
N ASP A 24 -17.64 6.86 5.75
CA ASP A 24 -18.27 5.87 6.63
C ASP A 24 -17.90 4.42 6.28
N MET A 25 -17.43 4.17 5.05
CA MET A 25 -16.95 2.86 4.61
C MET A 25 -15.52 2.57 5.09
N LEU A 26 -14.83 3.56 5.67
CA LEU A 26 -13.42 3.52 6.06
C LEU A 26 -13.27 3.66 7.59
N PRO A 27 -13.75 2.69 8.39
CA PRO A 27 -13.82 2.81 9.85
C PRO A 27 -12.45 2.90 10.55
N LEU A 28 -11.37 2.61 9.82
CA LEU A 28 -9.99 2.67 10.30
C LEU A 28 -9.32 4.03 10.05
N LEU A 29 -10.00 4.95 9.35
CA LEU A 29 -9.47 6.24 8.95
C LEU A 29 -10.37 7.37 9.43
N THR A 30 -9.75 8.49 9.78
CA THR A 30 -10.45 9.77 9.90
C THR A 30 -10.13 10.57 8.65
N ILE A 31 -11.03 10.56 7.66
CA ILE A 31 -10.85 11.23 6.36
C ILE A 31 -12.11 12.02 5.99
N GLY A 32 -11.94 13.23 5.45
CA GLY A 32 -13.05 14.02 4.92
C GLY A 32 -13.43 13.63 3.49
N GLU A 33 -14.65 13.97 3.07
CA GLU A 33 -15.14 13.73 1.69
C GLU A 33 -14.20 14.32 0.63
N GLU A 34 -13.76 15.57 0.78
CA GLU A 34 -12.87 16.23 -0.19
C GLU A 34 -11.50 15.53 -0.31
N GLN A 35 -10.93 15.11 0.82
CA GLN A 35 -9.65 14.39 0.83
C GLN A 35 -9.79 13.02 0.18
N LEU A 36 -10.91 12.32 0.44
CA LEU A 36 -11.21 11.04 -0.18
C LEU A 36 -11.38 11.18 -1.69
N GLU A 37 -12.09 12.21 -2.16
CA GLU A 37 -12.23 12.51 -3.59
C GLU A 37 -10.88 12.75 -4.27
N GLN A 38 -9.99 13.50 -3.63
CA GLN A 38 -8.63 13.73 -4.14
C GLN A 38 -7.84 12.43 -4.27
N VAL A 39 -7.91 11.55 -3.26
CA VAL A 39 -7.27 10.23 -3.31
C VAL A 39 -7.86 9.40 -4.45
N VAL A 40 -9.18 9.28 -4.53
CA VAL A 40 -9.86 8.48 -5.57
C VAL A 40 -9.53 9.00 -6.97
N ALA A 41 -9.48 10.31 -7.18
CA ALA A 41 -9.14 10.93 -8.45
C ALA A 41 -7.69 10.66 -8.90
N SER A 42 -6.79 10.38 -7.96
CA SER A 42 -5.39 10.03 -8.27
C SER A 42 -5.19 8.59 -8.73
N ILE A 43 -6.18 7.71 -8.54
CA ILE A 43 -6.10 6.30 -8.88
C ILE A 43 -6.66 6.06 -10.30
N PRO A 44 -5.88 5.51 -11.24
CA PRO A 44 -6.41 5.06 -12.52
C PRO A 44 -7.54 4.05 -12.31
N GLY A 45 -8.70 4.28 -12.93
CA GLY A 45 -9.91 3.48 -12.71
C GLY A 45 -10.78 3.92 -11.53
N GLY A 46 -10.34 4.93 -10.76
CA GLY A 46 -11.11 5.53 -9.67
C GLY A 46 -11.46 4.53 -8.56
N ALA A 47 -12.62 4.74 -7.94
CA ALA A 47 -13.09 3.93 -6.81
C ALA A 47 -13.20 2.44 -7.14
N ALA A 48 -13.51 2.08 -8.39
CA ALA A 48 -13.62 0.69 -8.81
C ALA A 48 -12.29 -0.07 -8.77
N ASN A 49 -11.16 0.65 -8.75
CA ASN A 49 -9.82 0.09 -8.63
C ASN A 49 -9.27 0.18 -7.18
N ILE A 50 -10.12 0.48 -6.20
CA ILE A 50 -9.75 0.57 -4.78
C ILE A 50 -10.49 -0.52 -4.02
N GLN A 51 -9.71 -1.41 -3.40
CA GLN A 51 -10.27 -2.50 -2.59
C GLN A 51 -10.51 -2.08 -1.14
N ASP A 52 -9.59 -1.30 -0.56
CA ASP A 52 -9.66 -0.80 0.81
C ASP A 52 -8.65 0.34 1.00
N ILE A 53 -8.74 1.07 2.11
CA ILE A 53 -7.79 2.12 2.49
C ILE A 53 -7.46 1.99 3.98
N TYR A 54 -6.17 1.86 4.29
CA TYR A 54 -5.67 1.66 5.65
C TYR A 54 -4.78 2.82 6.11
N PRO A 55 -4.80 3.19 7.40
CA PRO A 55 -3.82 4.12 7.95
C PRO A 55 -2.42 3.48 7.91
N LEU A 56 -1.40 4.34 7.85
CA LEU A 56 -0.03 3.86 8.00
C LEU A 56 0.19 3.34 9.43
N ALA A 57 0.84 2.19 9.55
CA ALA A 57 1.33 1.71 10.83
C ALA A 57 2.54 2.55 11.30
N PRO A 58 2.88 2.58 12.60
CA PRO A 58 3.96 3.43 13.12
C PRO A 58 5.30 3.29 12.40
N LEU A 59 5.67 2.07 11.97
CA LEU A 59 6.88 1.85 11.19
C LEU A 59 6.80 2.48 9.78
N GLN A 60 5.63 2.39 9.14
CA GLN A 60 5.41 2.97 7.81
C GLN A 60 5.41 4.51 7.87
N GLU A 61 4.86 5.10 8.93
CA GLU A 61 4.95 6.55 9.19
C GLU A 61 6.41 7.00 9.35
N GLY A 62 7.21 6.23 10.11
CA GLY A 62 8.65 6.48 10.25
C GLY A 62 9.39 6.42 8.90
N ILE A 63 9.09 5.40 8.08
CA ILE A 63 9.66 5.25 6.73
C ILE A 63 9.33 6.47 5.85
N LEU A 64 8.05 6.90 5.83
CA LEU A 64 7.61 8.04 5.05
C LEU A 64 8.30 9.34 5.48
N TYR A 65 8.45 9.57 6.79
CA TYR A 65 9.14 10.75 7.31
C TYR A 65 10.59 10.82 6.80
N HIS A 66 11.32 9.71 6.91
CA HIS A 66 12.71 9.62 6.46
C HIS A 66 12.83 9.78 4.94
N TYR A 67 11.88 9.26 4.15
CA TYR A 67 11.82 9.49 2.71
C TYR A 67 11.65 10.98 2.37
N LEU A 68 10.70 11.68 3.03
CA LEU A 68 10.41 13.09 2.76
C LEU A 68 11.52 14.06 3.20
N THR A 69 12.35 13.64 4.15
CA THR A 69 13.44 14.46 4.73
C THR A 69 14.81 14.11 4.18
N ALA A 70 14.92 13.07 3.36
CA ALA A 70 16.19 12.67 2.77
C ALA A 70 16.66 13.70 1.73
N GLU A 71 17.84 14.27 1.94
CA GLU A 71 18.47 15.20 0.99
C GLU A 71 19.09 14.48 -0.22
N ALA A 72 19.39 13.19 -0.09
CA ALA A 72 19.96 12.37 -1.17
C ALA A 72 19.60 10.88 -1.03
N GLY A 73 18.85 10.37 -2.01
CA GLY A 73 18.45 8.95 -2.11
C GLY A 73 17.42 8.52 -1.06
N ASP A 74 16.67 7.47 -1.36
CA ASP A 74 15.73 6.87 -0.41
C ASP A 74 16.46 5.82 0.45
N PRO A 75 16.56 6.01 1.79
CA PRO A 75 17.30 5.12 2.67
C PRO A 75 16.69 3.71 2.79
N TYR A 76 15.45 3.51 2.32
CA TYR A 76 14.77 2.22 2.35
C TYR A 76 14.78 1.48 1.01
N VAL A 77 15.50 1.99 0.01
CA VAL A 77 15.74 1.22 -1.23
C VAL A 77 16.66 0.05 -0.91
N LEU A 78 16.07 -1.14 -0.86
CA LEU A 78 16.79 -2.39 -0.70
C LEU A 78 17.28 -2.88 -2.06
N GLN A 79 18.57 -3.13 -2.17
CA GLN A 79 19.17 -3.74 -3.35
C GLN A 79 19.46 -5.21 -3.07
N ALA A 80 18.83 -6.09 -3.81
CA ALA A 80 19.14 -7.52 -3.82
C ALA A 80 19.82 -7.88 -5.14
N GLN A 81 20.90 -8.64 -5.07
CA GLN A 81 21.60 -9.17 -6.24
C GLN A 81 21.42 -10.69 -6.28
N TYR A 82 21.02 -11.20 -7.44
CA TYR A 82 20.83 -12.61 -7.69
C TYR A 82 21.76 -13.05 -8.81
N ALA A 83 22.43 -14.19 -8.61
CA ALA A 83 23.25 -14.81 -9.64
C ALA A 83 22.53 -16.06 -10.15
N PHE A 84 22.59 -16.25 -11.47
CA PHE A 84 22.02 -17.40 -12.16
C PHE A 84 23.13 -18.11 -12.90
N ASP A 85 23.13 -19.43 -12.84
CA ASP A 85 24.04 -20.34 -13.52
C ASP A 85 23.72 -20.48 -15.03
N SER A 86 22.51 -20.07 -15.45
CA SER A 86 22.11 -20.04 -16.85
C SER A 86 21.14 -18.89 -17.17
N ARG A 87 21.06 -18.54 -18.47
CA ARG A 87 20.07 -17.58 -18.97
C ARG A 87 18.63 -18.10 -18.82
N GLU A 88 18.44 -19.40 -18.99
CA GLU A 88 17.13 -20.05 -18.89
C GLU A 88 16.54 -19.90 -17.47
N HIS A 89 17.34 -20.08 -16.42
CA HIS A 89 16.88 -19.89 -15.04
C HIS A 89 16.55 -18.43 -14.73
N LEU A 90 17.27 -17.47 -15.31
CA LEU A 90 16.92 -16.05 -15.22
C LEU A 90 15.55 -15.79 -15.88
N ASP A 91 15.32 -16.33 -17.07
CA ASP A 91 14.08 -16.09 -17.81
C ASP A 91 12.86 -16.72 -17.09
N ILE A 92 13.00 -17.90 -16.48
CA ILE A 92 11.97 -18.52 -15.61
C ILE A 92 11.68 -17.63 -14.39
N PHE A 93 12.72 -17.12 -13.72
CA PHE A 93 12.54 -16.24 -12.56
C PHE A 93 11.80 -14.96 -12.93
N VAL A 94 12.15 -14.33 -14.05
CA VAL A 94 11.47 -13.12 -14.55
C VAL A 94 10.00 -13.41 -14.89
N GLN A 95 9.70 -14.54 -15.53
CA GLN A 95 8.32 -14.92 -15.82
C GLN A 95 7.48 -15.10 -14.55
N ALA A 96 8.02 -15.73 -13.52
CA ALA A 96 7.33 -15.94 -12.25
C ALA A 96 7.03 -14.63 -11.48
N LEU A 97 7.81 -13.57 -11.69
CA LEU A 97 7.55 -12.25 -11.07
C LEU A 97 6.48 -11.44 -11.80
N GLN A 98 6.15 -11.79 -13.05
CA GLN A 98 5.21 -11.04 -13.90
C GLN A 98 3.80 -11.67 -13.93
N SER A 99 3.62 -12.83 -13.30
CA SER A 99 2.35 -13.57 -13.21
C SER A 99 1.56 -13.19 -11.97
#